data_AF-A0A4Q3JS79-F1
#
_entry.id   AF-A0A4Q3JS79-F1
#
_cell.length_a   1.000
_cell.length_b   1.000
_cell.length_c   1.000
_cell.angle_alpha   90.00
_cell.angle_beta   90.00
_cell.angle_gamma   90.00
#
_symmetry.space_group_name_H-M   'P 1'
#
loop_
_entity.id
_entity.type
_entity.pdbx_description
1 polymer ?
#
loop_
_entity_poly.entity_id
_entity_poly.type
_entity_poly.pdbx_seq_one_letter_code
_entity_poly.pdbx_strand_id
1 'polypeptide(L)'
;MAAIDRLQPWRQALAPLTAEMARALLPWVERLSLALGPLAQVDPEADGDPDGFTGLGRRGPYERLVPTEWLLATEAPDEFVRRAAAGEHAFFQLARRSEAGSRVSAAFFDAGPMQIGAPRLVHLALLLLLERRAQAAQARFFWGVAQRPSTLREAVTPEQAQLLLDGRSRVDLDESLVNLIRGYHQLRDAGRELWLVGGPQVRALAPGPFVEIVEPIELEPTRLLARVRRPDRVEVEVALPLP
;
A
#
# COMPACT_ATOMS: atom_id res chain seq x y z
N MET A 1 -24.94 3.28 -23.29
CA MET A 1 -24.52 4.60 -22.77
C MET A 1 -24.17 4.57 -21.27
N ALA A 2 -24.97 3.96 -20.38
CA ALA A 2 -24.70 3.93 -18.93
C ALA A 2 -23.38 3.23 -18.47
N ALA A 3 -22.84 2.28 -19.24
CA ALA A 3 -21.58 1.61 -18.89
C ALA A 3 -20.33 2.50 -19.11
N ILE A 4 -20.42 3.52 -19.97
CA ILE A 4 -19.30 4.43 -20.28
C ILE A 4 -19.10 5.45 -19.16
N ASP A 5 -20.18 5.90 -18.50
CA ASP A 5 -20.09 6.85 -17.37
C ASP A 5 -19.48 6.21 -16.11
N ARG A 6 -19.70 4.91 -15.87
CA ARG A 6 -19.02 4.19 -14.76
C ARG A 6 -17.54 3.95 -15.02
N LEU A 7 -17.10 4.00 -16.28
CA LEU A 7 -15.68 3.92 -16.64
C LEU A 7 -14.96 5.25 -16.38
N GLN A 8 -15.63 6.40 -16.25
CA GLN A 8 -14.97 7.71 -16.12
C GLN A 8 -13.89 7.78 -15.02
N PRO A 9 -14.12 7.32 -13.78
CA PRO A 9 -13.10 7.35 -12.73
C PRO A 9 -11.90 6.43 -13.00
N TRP A 10 -12.10 5.41 -13.85
CA TRP A 10 -11.15 4.34 -14.15
C TRP A 10 -10.61 4.40 -15.57
N ARG A 11 -11.03 5.39 -16.37
CA ARG A 11 -10.76 5.46 -17.81
C ARG A 11 -9.27 5.57 -18.11
N GLN A 12 -8.54 6.32 -17.30
CA GLN A 12 -7.08 6.42 -17.42
C GLN A 12 -6.38 5.11 -17.03
N ALA A 13 -6.84 4.45 -15.97
CA ALA A 13 -6.27 3.18 -15.51
C ALA A 13 -6.58 2.02 -16.47
N LEU A 14 -7.75 2.01 -17.10
CA LEU A 14 -8.17 0.98 -18.05
C LEU A 14 -7.79 1.31 -19.50
N ALA A 15 -7.25 2.51 -19.78
CA ALA A 15 -6.78 2.90 -21.10
C ALA A 15 -5.77 1.91 -21.73
N PRO A 16 -4.93 1.20 -20.94
CA PRO A 16 -4.05 0.19 -21.50
C PRO A 16 -4.74 -1.08 -22.01
N LEU A 17 -6.03 -1.27 -21.72
CA LEU A 17 -6.77 -2.48 -22.05
C LEU A 17 -7.65 -2.29 -23.28
N THR A 18 -7.98 -3.39 -23.95
CA THR A 18 -9.04 -3.38 -24.98
C THR A 18 -10.38 -3.00 -24.36
N ALA A 19 -11.26 -2.36 -25.13
CA ALA A 19 -12.57 -1.93 -24.65
C ALA A 19 -13.48 -3.08 -24.17
N GLU A 20 -13.22 -4.30 -24.63
CA GLU A 20 -13.90 -5.51 -24.19
C GLU A 20 -13.39 -5.95 -22.81
N MET A 21 -12.06 -6.04 -22.63
CA MET A 21 -11.43 -6.37 -21.36
C MET A 21 -11.79 -5.35 -20.27
N ALA A 22 -11.78 -4.05 -20.60
CA ALA A 22 -12.16 -2.99 -19.67
C ALA A 22 -13.62 -3.13 -19.20
N ARG A 23 -14.54 -3.56 -20.08
CA ARG A 23 -15.95 -3.82 -19.71
C ARG A 23 -16.10 -5.05 -18.82
N ALA A 24 -15.36 -6.13 -19.11
CA ALA A 24 -15.39 -7.35 -18.32
C ALA A 24 -14.83 -7.14 -16.91
N LEU A 25 -13.76 -6.35 -16.78
CA LEU A 25 -13.10 -6.12 -15.49
C LEU A 25 -13.77 -5.05 -14.62
N LEU A 26 -14.60 -4.17 -15.18
CA LEU A 26 -15.18 -3.04 -14.44
C LEU A 26 -15.90 -3.46 -13.14
N PRO A 27 -16.77 -4.49 -13.12
CA PRO A 27 -17.43 -4.91 -11.88
C PRO A 27 -16.44 -5.43 -10.83
N TRP A 28 -15.32 -6.03 -11.26
CA TRP A 28 -14.27 -6.50 -10.38
C TRP A 28 -13.49 -5.33 -9.79
N VAL A 29 -13.14 -4.34 -10.63
CA VAL A 29 -12.40 -3.14 -10.24
C VAL A 29 -13.14 -2.37 -9.15
N GLU A 30 -14.46 -2.18 -9.28
CA GLU A 30 -15.27 -1.50 -8.26
C GLU A 30 -15.23 -2.23 -6.90
N ARG A 31 -15.45 -3.56 -6.91
CA ARG A 31 -15.48 -4.37 -5.68
C ARG A 31 -14.11 -4.46 -5.01
N LEU A 32 -13.06 -4.68 -5.81
CA LEU A 32 -11.68 -4.75 -5.31
C LEU A 32 -11.22 -3.39 -4.80
N SER A 33 -11.60 -2.28 -5.44
CA SER A 33 -11.27 -0.94 -4.95
C SER A 33 -11.82 -0.68 -3.55
N LEU A 34 -13.07 -1.10 -3.28
CA LEU A 34 -13.68 -1.00 -1.96
C LEU A 34 -12.95 -1.86 -0.92
N ALA A 35 -12.56 -3.09 -1.29
CA ALA A 35 -11.84 -3.99 -0.39
C ALA A 35 -10.41 -3.50 -0.07
N LEU A 36 -9.72 -2.94 -1.05
CA LEU A 36 -8.37 -2.38 -0.88
C LEU A 36 -8.38 -1.11 0.00
N GLY A 37 -9.38 -0.24 -0.17
CA GLY A 37 -9.47 1.04 0.54
C GLY A 37 -8.37 2.03 0.15
N PRO A 38 -8.29 3.20 0.83
CA PRO A 38 -7.23 4.20 0.58
C PRO A 38 -5.85 3.72 1.06
N LEU A 39 -4.78 4.27 0.48
CA LEU A 39 -3.41 4.01 0.95
C LEU A 39 -3.31 4.37 2.45
N ALA A 40 -2.70 3.50 3.25
CA ALA A 40 -2.55 3.75 4.69
C ALA A 40 -1.88 5.12 4.91
N GLN A 41 -2.50 5.97 5.73
CA GLN A 41 -1.85 7.21 6.15
C GLN A 41 -0.78 6.82 7.16
N VAL A 42 0.49 6.94 6.77
CA VAL A 42 1.60 6.92 7.71
C VAL A 42 1.60 8.28 8.39
N ASP A 43 1.59 8.31 9.73
CA ASP A 43 1.70 9.55 10.49
C ASP A 43 2.95 10.30 10.02
N PRO A 44 2.82 11.52 9.45
CA PRO A 44 3.96 12.32 9.01
C PRO A 44 4.95 12.61 10.14
N GLU A 45 4.50 12.53 11.39
CA GLU A 45 5.32 12.73 12.59
C GLU A 45 6.25 11.54 12.90
N ALA A 46 5.94 10.34 12.40
CA ALA A 46 6.69 9.13 12.72
C ALA A 46 7.95 8.93 11.86
N ASP A 47 7.96 9.43 10.62
CA ASP A 47 8.98 9.12 9.62
C ASP A 47 9.49 10.39 8.93
N GLY A 48 10.75 10.75 9.22
CA GLY A 48 11.43 11.92 8.68
C GLY A 48 12.57 12.37 9.58
N ASP A 49 13.63 12.88 8.98
CA ASP A 49 14.70 13.51 9.75
C ASP A 49 14.16 14.72 10.53
N PRO A 50 14.64 14.95 11.77
CA PRO A 50 14.33 16.15 12.54
C PRO A 50 14.63 17.42 11.73
N ASP A 51 13.60 18.18 11.38
CA ASP A 51 13.72 19.44 10.62
C ASP A 51 13.09 20.60 11.38
N GLY A 52 13.70 20.95 12.51
CA GLY A 52 13.29 22.09 13.32
C GLY A 52 12.01 21.84 14.13
N PHE A 53 11.18 22.88 14.29
CA PHE A 53 10.00 22.83 15.16
C PHE A 53 8.76 23.38 14.45
N THR A 54 7.63 22.67 14.50
CA THR A 54 6.37 23.03 13.80
C THR A 54 5.41 23.81 14.67
N GLY A 55 5.59 23.78 15.99
CA GLY A 55 4.66 24.39 16.93
C GLY A 55 4.97 24.05 18.38
N LEU A 56 3.96 24.24 19.24
CA LEU A 56 4.03 23.98 20.67
C LEU A 56 3.10 22.84 21.07
N GLY A 57 3.62 21.89 21.83
CA GLY A 57 2.89 20.79 22.43
C GLY A 57 2.93 20.86 23.95
N ARG A 58 2.05 20.11 24.61
CA ARG A 58 1.97 20.05 26.09
C ARG A 58 2.82 18.95 26.72
N ARG A 59 3.55 18.19 25.90
CA ARG A 59 4.39 17.06 26.34
C ARG A 59 5.66 16.99 25.49
N GLY A 60 6.77 16.67 26.13
CA GLY A 60 8.05 16.46 25.47
C GLY A 60 9.18 16.22 26.47
N PRO A 61 10.37 15.79 26.00
CA PRO A 61 11.58 15.81 26.81
C PRO A 61 11.90 17.27 27.19
N TYR A 62 12.46 17.47 28.38
CA TYR A 62 12.80 18.80 28.90
C TYR A 62 13.84 19.55 28.04
N GLU A 63 14.61 18.83 27.24
CA GLU A 63 15.49 19.37 26.20
C GLU A 63 14.74 20.21 25.14
N ARG A 64 13.43 19.96 24.96
CA ARG A 64 12.56 20.70 24.03
C ARG A 64 11.61 21.68 24.74
N LEU A 65 11.77 21.91 26.04
CA LEU A 65 10.94 22.87 26.75
C LEU A 65 11.19 24.28 26.20
N VAL A 66 10.12 25.06 26.00
CA VAL A 66 10.22 26.40 25.40
C VAL A 66 11.07 27.31 26.31
N PRO A 67 11.94 28.19 25.77
CA PRO A 67 12.82 29.05 26.57
C PRO A 67 12.09 29.93 27.60
N THR A 68 10.88 30.36 27.29
CA THR A 68 10.04 31.13 28.24
C THR A 68 9.56 30.29 29.42
N GLU A 69 9.37 28.98 29.24
CA GLU A 69 9.05 28.08 30.36
C GLU A 69 10.32 27.79 31.20
N TRP A 70 11.50 27.75 30.57
CA TRP A 70 12.77 27.67 31.31
C TRP A 70 13.02 28.90 32.19
N LEU A 71 12.62 30.09 31.75
CA LEU A 71 12.74 31.30 32.56
C LEU A 71 11.93 31.21 33.86
N LEU A 72 10.80 30.49 33.87
CA LEU A 72 10.03 30.27 35.10
C LEU A 72 10.83 29.45 36.13
N ALA A 73 11.73 28.57 35.69
CA ALA A 73 12.56 27.81 36.62
C ALA A 73 13.50 28.71 37.43
N THR A 74 13.88 29.88 36.90
CA THR A 74 14.74 30.85 37.60
C THR A 74 13.94 31.94 38.31
N GLU A 75 12.93 32.49 37.65
CA GLU A 75 12.18 33.66 38.15
C GLU A 75 10.99 33.28 39.04
N ALA A 76 10.39 32.10 38.85
CA ALA A 76 9.18 31.67 39.55
C ALA A 76 9.14 30.13 39.73
N PRO A 77 10.06 29.54 40.52
CA PRO A 77 10.27 28.10 40.58
C PRO A 77 9.04 27.32 41.05
N ASP A 78 8.23 27.87 41.95
CA ASP A 78 7.01 27.21 42.43
C ASP A 78 5.94 27.10 41.32
N GLU A 79 5.83 28.11 40.45
CA GLU A 79 4.92 28.08 39.29
C GLU A 79 5.41 27.10 38.23
N PHE A 80 6.73 26.99 38.05
CA PHE A 80 7.32 25.98 37.18
C PHE A 80 6.93 24.56 37.64
N VAL A 81 7.11 24.24 38.93
CA VAL A 81 6.74 22.93 39.50
C VAL A 81 5.24 22.67 39.39
N ARG A 82 4.40 23.69 39.65
CA ARG A 82 2.93 23.57 39.50
C ARG A 82 2.56 23.21 38.06
N ARG A 83 3.13 23.89 37.07
CA ARG A 83 2.87 23.62 35.65
C ARG A 83 3.38 22.26 35.21
N ALA A 84 4.53 21.82 35.72
CA ALA A 84 5.04 20.47 35.49
C ALA A 84 4.05 19.41 35.98
N ALA A 85 3.51 19.57 37.20
CA ALA A 85 2.53 18.66 37.78
C ALA A 85 1.18 18.71 37.05
N ALA A 86 0.76 19.89 36.58
CA ALA A 86 -0.50 20.08 35.86
C ALA A 86 -0.45 19.73 34.37
N GLY A 87 0.75 19.48 33.82
CA GLY A 87 0.94 19.25 32.37
C GLY A 87 0.69 20.50 31.52
N GLU A 88 0.98 21.67 32.09
CA GLU A 88 0.74 22.98 31.47
C GLU A 88 1.98 23.56 30.77
N HIS A 89 3.13 22.90 30.84
CA HIS A 89 4.34 23.32 30.14
C HIS A 89 4.19 23.23 28.62
N ALA A 90 4.75 24.24 27.93
CA ALA A 90 4.89 24.24 26.50
C ALA A 90 6.26 23.68 26.08
N PHE A 91 6.25 22.73 25.16
CA PHE A 91 7.42 22.13 24.54
C PHE A 91 7.39 22.41 23.04
N PHE A 92 8.54 22.66 22.43
CA PHE A 92 8.64 22.65 20.98
C PHE A 92 8.30 21.26 20.42
N GLN A 93 7.33 21.22 19.50
CA GLN A 93 7.03 20.04 18.71
C GLN A 93 8.04 19.93 17.58
N LEU A 94 8.74 18.79 17.53
CA LEU A 94 9.72 18.53 16.49
C LEU A 94 8.99 18.46 15.15
N ALA A 95 9.33 19.38 14.25
CA ALA A 95 8.96 19.27 12.86
C ALA A 95 9.81 18.17 12.24
N ARG A 96 9.17 17.27 11.51
CA ARG A 96 9.87 16.34 10.63
C ARG A 96 9.36 16.61 9.23
N ARG A 97 10.28 16.86 8.30
CA ARG A 97 9.94 16.93 6.87
C ARG A 97 9.67 15.50 6.41
N SER A 98 8.41 15.13 6.30
CA SER A 98 8.03 14.09 5.33
C SER A 98 8.13 14.76 3.96
N GLU A 99 9.17 14.42 3.20
CA GLU A 99 9.19 14.79 1.79
C GLU A 99 7.89 14.26 1.18
N ALA A 100 7.14 15.11 0.47
CA ALA A 100 5.97 14.69 -0.29
C ALA A 100 6.29 13.68 -1.43
N GLY A 101 7.51 13.11 -1.45
CA GLY A 101 7.98 12.01 -2.28
C GLY A 101 8.45 10.75 -1.50
N SER A 102 8.36 10.70 -0.16
CA SER A 102 8.79 9.52 0.62
C SER A 102 7.75 8.38 0.63
N ARG A 103 6.49 8.68 0.28
CA ARG A 103 5.43 7.66 0.25
C ARG A 103 5.59 6.78 -0.97
N VAL A 104 5.80 5.50 -0.72
CA VAL A 104 5.91 4.52 -1.79
C VAL A 104 5.05 3.30 -1.48
N SER A 105 4.34 2.85 -2.50
CA SER A 105 3.61 1.60 -2.50
C SER A 105 4.25 0.64 -3.49
N ALA A 106 4.43 -0.61 -3.10
CA ALA A 106 4.98 -1.64 -3.96
C ALA A 106 4.06 -2.85 -4.04
N ALA A 107 3.99 -3.51 -5.19
CA ALA A 107 3.22 -4.73 -5.37
C ALA A 107 4.02 -5.82 -6.10
N PHE A 108 4.09 -7.01 -5.52
CA PHE A 108 4.68 -8.18 -6.17
C PHE A 108 3.60 -9.20 -6.48
N PHE A 109 3.54 -9.59 -7.74
CA PHE A 109 2.58 -10.55 -8.25
C PHE A 109 3.24 -11.91 -8.39
N ASP A 110 2.68 -12.90 -7.71
CA ASP A 110 3.05 -14.29 -7.84
C ASP A 110 2.75 -14.77 -9.26
N ALA A 111 3.76 -15.34 -9.90
CA ALA A 111 3.64 -15.90 -11.22
C ALA A 111 3.84 -17.42 -11.26
N GLY A 112 3.78 -18.09 -10.11
CA GLY A 112 3.93 -19.52 -9.98
C GLY A 112 2.77 -20.34 -10.59
N PRO A 113 2.89 -21.68 -10.58
CA PRO A 113 1.92 -22.60 -11.19
C PRO A 113 0.46 -22.36 -10.78
N MET A 114 0.20 -22.07 -9.51
CA MET A 114 -1.15 -21.84 -8.98
C MET A 114 -1.81 -20.54 -9.48
N GLN A 115 -1.07 -19.68 -10.20
CA GLN A 115 -1.53 -18.37 -10.66
C GLN A 115 -1.52 -18.27 -12.20
N ILE A 116 -1.55 -19.42 -12.89
CA ILE A 116 -1.70 -19.48 -14.34
C ILE A 116 -3.20 -19.51 -14.67
N GLY A 117 -3.61 -18.79 -15.73
CA GLY A 117 -5.01 -18.75 -16.17
C GLY A 117 -5.78 -17.56 -15.62
N ALA A 118 -7.01 -17.79 -15.17
CA ALA A 118 -7.95 -16.75 -14.76
C ALA A 118 -7.43 -15.80 -13.65
N PRO A 119 -6.64 -16.24 -12.65
CA PRO A 119 -6.04 -15.33 -11.66
C PRO A 119 -5.26 -14.16 -12.25
N ARG A 120 -4.73 -14.29 -13.47
CA ARG A 120 -3.99 -13.21 -14.15
C ARG A 120 -4.85 -11.98 -14.48
N LEU A 121 -6.14 -12.18 -14.69
CA LEU A 121 -7.09 -11.08 -14.89
C LEU A 121 -7.26 -10.27 -13.60
N VAL A 122 -7.25 -10.95 -12.45
CA VAL A 122 -7.27 -10.29 -11.14
C VAL A 122 -5.96 -9.56 -10.87
N HIS A 123 -4.82 -10.15 -11.23
CA HIS A 123 -3.52 -9.46 -11.13
C HIS A 123 -3.51 -8.16 -11.91
N LEU A 124 -4.05 -8.18 -13.13
CA LEU A 124 -4.15 -6.99 -13.97
C LEU A 124 -5.07 -5.94 -13.35
N ALA A 125 -6.25 -6.32 -12.86
CA ALA A 125 -7.15 -5.41 -12.17
C ALA A 125 -6.49 -4.79 -10.92
N LEU A 126 -5.79 -5.59 -10.13
CA LEU A 126 -5.07 -5.14 -8.94
C LEU A 126 -3.90 -4.22 -9.29
N LEU A 127 -3.13 -4.50 -10.34
CA LEU A 127 -2.04 -3.63 -10.79
C LEU A 127 -2.55 -2.21 -11.06
N LEU A 128 -3.64 -2.11 -11.82
CA LEU A 128 -4.26 -0.83 -12.17
C LEU A 128 -4.84 -0.11 -10.93
N LEU A 129 -5.47 -0.86 -10.04
CA LEU A 129 -6.04 -0.32 -8.80
C LEU A 129 -4.98 0.22 -7.84
N LEU A 130 -3.89 -0.53 -7.66
CA LEU A 130 -2.80 -0.17 -6.76
C LEU A 130 -2.04 1.05 -7.28
N GLU A 131 -1.79 1.13 -8.58
CA GLU A 131 -1.21 2.33 -9.21
C GLU A 131 -2.11 3.55 -9.01
N ARG A 132 -3.41 3.44 -9.31
CA ARG A 132 -4.38 4.53 -9.10
C ARG A 132 -4.43 4.96 -7.64
N ARG A 133 -4.40 4.00 -6.70
CA ARG A 133 -4.41 4.26 -5.26
C ARG A 133 -3.16 5.03 -4.84
N ALA A 134 -1.99 4.69 -5.38
CA ALA A 134 -0.76 5.42 -5.13
C ALA A 134 -0.81 6.83 -5.73
N GLN A 135 -1.28 6.98 -6.98
CA GLN A 135 -1.45 8.30 -7.63
C GLN A 135 -2.37 9.22 -6.82
N ALA A 136 -3.50 8.71 -6.33
CA ALA A 136 -4.43 9.48 -5.49
C ALA A 136 -3.81 9.92 -4.16
N ALA A 137 -2.83 9.17 -3.64
CA ALA A 137 -2.08 9.50 -2.44
C ALA A 137 -0.77 10.28 -2.73
N GLN A 138 -0.53 10.64 -3.99
CA GLN A 138 0.72 11.24 -4.49
C GLN A 138 1.97 10.41 -4.11
N ALA A 139 1.81 9.09 -4.03
CA ALA A 139 2.87 8.15 -3.72
C ALA A 139 3.50 7.60 -5.01
N ARG A 140 4.80 7.26 -4.95
CA ARG A 140 5.44 6.48 -6.02
C ARG A 140 4.91 5.04 -5.97
N PHE A 141 4.65 4.46 -7.13
CA PHE A 141 4.22 3.07 -7.22
C PHE A 141 5.29 2.24 -7.91
N PHE A 142 5.59 1.07 -7.34
CA PHE A 142 6.44 0.08 -7.97
C PHE A 142 5.74 -1.25 -8.05
N TRP A 143 6.05 -2.02 -9.07
CA TRP A 143 5.57 -3.39 -9.15
C TRP A 143 6.59 -4.34 -9.77
N GLY A 144 6.42 -5.62 -9.46
CA GLY A 144 7.29 -6.69 -9.96
C GLY A 144 6.62 -8.05 -9.96
N VAL A 145 7.32 -9.03 -10.54
CA VAL A 145 6.95 -10.44 -10.47
C VAL A 145 7.71 -11.07 -9.29
N ALA A 146 7.02 -11.80 -8.42
CA ALA A 146 7.62 -12.32 -7.20
C ALA A 146 8.81 -13.26 -7.46
N GLN A 147 8.75 -14.06 -8.53
CA GLN A 147 9.84 -14.95 -8.97
C GLN A 147 10.99 -14.23 -9.69
N ARG A 148 10.89 -12.91 -9.90
CA ARG A 148 11.96 -12.07 -10.48
C ARG A 148 12.13 -10.79 -9.65
N PRO A 149 12.53 -10.92 -8.37
CA PRO A 149 12.43 -9.83 -7.39
C PRO A 149 13.35 -8.64 -7.68
N SER A 150 14.40 -8.83 -8.47
CA SER A 150 15.33 -7.78 -8.89
C SER A 150 14.75 -6.82 -9.94
N THR A 151 13.63 -7.17 -10.60
CA THR A 151 13.09 -6.38 -11.72
C THR A 151 11.83 -5.62 -11.29
N LEU A 152 12.04 -4.46 -10.70
CA LEU A 152 10.98 -3.52 -10.33
C LEU A 152 10.69 -2.51 -11.45
N ARG A 153 9.43 -2.11 -11.55
CA ARG A 153 8.91 -1.20 -12.58
C ARG A 153 8.08 -0.10 -11.96
N GLU A 154 8.17 1.12 -12.50
CA GLU A 154 7.47 2.30 -11.97
C GLU A 154 6.20 2.67 -12.77
N ALA A 155 6.13 2.27 -14.04
CA ALA A 155 5.01 2.59 -14.92
C ALA A 155 4.10 1.38 -15.15
N VAL A 156 2.80 1.66 -15.32
CA VAL A 156 1.83 0.69 -15.86
C VAL A 156 1.37 1.15 -17.25
N THR A 157 2.07 0.69 -18.27
CA THR A 157 1.71 0.85 -19.69
C THR A 157 1.09 -0.45 -20.24
N PRO A 158 0.50 -0.46 -21.45
CA PRO A 158 0.01 -1.69 -22.08
C PRO A 158 1.09 -2.79 -22.17
N GLU A 159 2.32 -2.40 -22.51
CA GLU A 159 3.47 -3.31 -22.63
C GLU A 159 3.84 -3.90 -21.26
N GLN A 160 3.74 -3.08 -20.21
CA GLN A 160 3.98 -3.50 -18.83
C GLN A 160 2.88 -4.43 -18.30
N ALA A 161 1.62 -4.18 -18.66
CA ALA A 161 0.52 -5.11 -18.40
C ALA A 161 0.75 -6.45 -19.12
N GLN A 162 1.19 -6.42 -20.38
CA GLN A 162 1.54 -7.64 -21.12
C GLN A 162 2.69 -8.41 -20.46
N LEU A 163 3.74 -7.71 -20.00
CA LEU A 163 4.84 -8.32 -19.26
C LEU A 163 4.40 -9.04 -17.97
N LEU A 164 3.38 -8.52 -17.27
CA LEU A 164 2.80 -9.19 -16.11
C LEU A 164 2.08 -10.49 -16.50
N LEU A 165 1.35 -10.49 -17.62
CA LEU A 165 0.64 -11.67 -18.14
C LEU A 165 1.61 -12.75 -18.65
N ASP A 166 2.71 -12.33 -19.26
CA ASP A 166 3.76 -13.22 -19.80
C ASP A 166 4.76 -13.68 -18.73
N GLY A 167 4.71 -13.09 -17.53
CA GLY A 167 5.64 -13.32 -16.43
C GLY A 167 5.62 -14.71 -15.80
N ARG A 168 5.04 -15.74 -16.44
CA ARG A 168 4.83 -17.10 -15.93
C ARG A 168 6.12 -17.72 -15.39
N SER A 169 5.98 -18.47 -14.30
CA SER A 169 7.06 -19.20 -13.65
C SER A 169 6.60 -20.61 -13.27
N ARG A 170 7.55 -21.54 -13.24
CA ARG A 170 7.35 -22.91 -12.71
C ARG A 170 7.72 -23.02 -11.23
N VAL A 171 8.22 -21.93 -10.65
CA VAL A 171 8.70 -21.85 -9.27
C VAL A 171 7.58 -21.29 -8.40
N ASP A 172 7.23 -22.02 -7.35
CA ASP A 172 6.28 -21.55 -6.34
C ASP A 172 6.85 -20.39 -5.53
N LEU A 173 5.97 -19.56 -5.00
CA LEU A 173 6.39 -18.52 -4.06
C LEU A 173 6.74 -19.17 -2.72
N ASP A 174 7.96 -18.93 -2.25
CA ASP A 174 8.48 -19.44 -0.98
C ASP A 174 9.05 -18.31 -0.10
N GLU A 175 9.51 -18.67 1.09
CA GLU A 175 10.07 -17.71 2.05
C GLU A 175 11.36 -17.05 1.54
N SER A 176 12.18 -17.78 0.78
CA SER A 176 13.43 -17.27 0.19
C SER A 176 13.14 -16.11 -0.77
N LEU A 177 12.17 -16.28 -1.67
CA LEU A 177 11.74 -15.24 -2.59
C LEU A 177 11.15 -14.03 -1.85
N VAL A 178 10.32 -14.26 -0.83
CA VAL A 178 9.78 -13.16 -0.02
C VAL A 178 10.87 -12.38 0.71
N ASN A 179 11.89 -13.05 1.23
CA ASN A 179 13.03 -12.40 1.86
C ASN A 179 13.84 -11.57 0.86
N LEU A 180 14.04 -12.06 -0.37
CA LEU A 180 14.66 -11.27 -1.44
C LEU A 180 13.82 -10.04 -1.80
N ILE A 181 12.51 -10.20 -1.97
CA ILE A 181 11.57 -9.08 -2.23
C ILE A 181 11.69 -8.03 -1.13
N ARG A 182 11.67 -8.46 0.14
CA ARG A 182 11.82 -7.57 1.29
C ARG A 182 13.15 -6.83 1.24
N GLY A 183 14.25 -7.52 0.95
CA GLY A 183 15.57 -6.90 0.82
C GLY A 183 15.61 -5.81 -0.25
N TYR A 184 15.13 -6.10 -1.46
CA TYR A 184 15.05 -5.10 -2.54
C TYR A 184 14.13 -3.93 -2.21
N HIS A 185 13.06 -4.17 -1.45
CA HIS A 185 12.14 -3.13 -1.01
C HIS A 185 12.71 -2.25 0.11
N GLN A 186 13.36 -2.86 1.12
CA GLN A 186 14.01 -2.16 2.23
C GLN A 186 15.15 -1.25 1.75
N LEU A 187 15.92 -1.70 0.76
CA LEU A 187 16.98 -0.89 0.14
C LEU A 187 16.45 0.36 -0.58
N ARG A 188 15.13 0.44 -0.83
CA ARG A 188 14.55 1.50 -1.67
C ARG A 188 13.80 2.60 -0.91
N ASP A 189 13.37 2.44 0.35
CA ASP A 189 13.12 3.47 1.41
C ASP A 189 12.20 2.99 2.55
N ALA A 190 12.22 3.70 3.69
CA ALA A 190 11.35 3.52 4.86
C ALA A 190 9.93 4.10 4.65
N GLY A 191 8.91 3.54 5.31
CA GLY A 191 7.54 4.09 5.31
C GLY A 191 6.52 3.47 4.32
N ARG A 192 6.73 2.22 3.90
CA ARG A 192 6.12 1.69 2.66
C ARG A 192 5.14 0.53 2.82
N GLU A 193 4.06 0.60 2.05
CA GLU A 193 3.06 -0.46 1.91
C GLU A 193 3.49 -1.45 0.81
N LEU A 194 3.94 -2.65 1.20
CA LEU A 194 4.33 -3.74 0.31
C LEU A 194 3.21 -4.79 0.20
N TRP A 195 2.63 -4.92 -0.99
CA TRP A 195 1.62 -5.91 -1.31
C TRP A 195 2.24 -7.17 -1.90
N LEU A 196 1.86 -8.32 -1.37
CA LEU A 196 2.00 -9.60 -2.07
C LEU A 196 0.64 -10.03 -2.63
N VAL A 197 0.60 -10.33 -3.92
CA VAL A 197 -0.60 -10.80 -4.62
C VAL A 197 -0.32 -12.18 -5.17
N GLY A 198 -1.13 -13.18 -4.86
CA GLY A 198 -0.87 -14.54 -5.34
C GLY A 198 -1.79 -15.61 -4.77
N GLY A 199 -1.34 -16.87 -4.85
CA GLY A 199 -2.11 -18.02 -4.38
C GLY A 199 -2.11 -18.17 -2.85
N PRO A 200 -2.71 -19.25 -2.32
CA PRO A 200 -2.89 -19.48 -0.87
C PRO A 200 -1.63 -19.29 -0.01
N GLN A 201 -0.46 -19.58 -0.56
CA GLN A 201 0.85 -19.40 0.08
C GLN A 201 1.12 -17.97 0.56
N VAL A 202 0.55 -16.94 -0.09
CA VAL A 202 0.76 -15.54 0.35
C VAL A 202 0.25 -15.30 1.76
N ARG A 203 -0.77 -16.04 2.23
CA ARG A 203 -1.32 -15.90 3.58
C ARG A 203 -0.31 -16.26 4.66
N ALA A 204 0.54 -17.26 4.40
CA ALA A 204 1.58 -17.68 5.33
C ALA A 204 2.86 -16.84 5.18
N LEU A 205 3.16 -16.38 3.96
CA LEU A 205 4.45 -15.77 3.64
C LEU A 205 4.43 -14.24 3.70
N ALA A 206 3.28 -13.59 3.56
CA ALA A 206 3.22 -12.13 3.42
C ALA A 206 3.62 -11.39 4.71
N PRO A 207 4.59 -10.46 4.64
CA PRO A 207 5.02 -9.69 5.79
C PRO A 207 4.12 -8.49 6.11
N GLY A 208 3.09 -8.26 5.31
CA GLY A 208 2.26 -7.07 5.33
C GLY A 208 0.93 -7.31 4.61
N PRO A 209 0.34 -6.30 3.94
CA PRO A 209 -0.91 -6.50 3.23
C PRO A 209 -0.74 -7.49 2.07
N PHE A 210 -1.78 -8.27 1.83
CA PHE A 210 -1.77 -9.25 0.76
C PHE A 210 -3.15 -9.39 0.09
N VAL A 211 -3.13 -9.92 -1.13
CA VAL A 211 -4.32 -10.42 -1.80
C VAL A 211 -4.11 -11.88 -2.16
N GLU A 212 -4.88 -12.76 -1.54
CA GLU A 212 -4.95 -14.17 -1.90
C GLU A 212 -5.98 -14.35 -3.01
N ILE A 213 -5.62 -15.04 -4.08
CA ILE A 213 -6.49 -15.33 -5.22
C ILE A 213 -6.61 -16.83 -5.38
N VAL A 214 -7.83 -17.33 -5.23
CA VAL A 214 -8.15 -18.76 -5.32
C VAL A 214 -9.26 -18.96 -6.33
N GLU A 215 -9.10 -19.98 -7.17
CA GLU A 215 -10.17 -20.53 -7.99
C GLU A 215 -10.77 -21.73 -7.25
N PRO A 216 -11.92 -21.58 -6.56
CA PRO A 216 -12.57 -22.69 -5.89
C PRO A 216 -12.98 -23.77 -6.90
N ILE A 217 -12.79 -25.03 -6.52
CA ILE A 217 -13.25 -26.19 -7.29
C ILE A 217 -14.76 -26.35 -7.02
N GLU A 218 -15.58 -25.66 -7.80
CA GLU A 218 -17.04 -25.70 -7.75
C GLU A 218 -17.65 -26.15 -9.10
N LEU A 219 -18.84 -26.75 -9.05
CA LEU A 219 -19.50 -27.38 -10.22
C LEU A 219 -20.19 -26.41 -11.18
N GLU A 220 -20.28 -25.11 -10.84
CA GLU A 220 -20.73 -23.92 -11.63
C GLU A 220 -21.48 -22.93 -10.70
N PRO A 221 -21.41 -21.60 -10.92
CA PRO A 221 -20.62 -20.91 -11.95
C PRO A 221 -19.17 -20.63 -11.54
N THR A 222 -18.25 -20.70 -12.50
CA THR A 222 -16.82 -20.46 -12.29
C THR A 222 -16.56 -19.03 -11.81
N ARG A 223 -15.91 -18.92 -10.65
CA ARG A 223 -15.60 -17.65 -10.00
C ARG A 223 -14.21 -17.69 -9.41
N LEU A 224 -13.59 -16.52 -9.26
CA LEU A 224 -12.40 -16.34 -8.44
C LEU A 224 -12.81 -15.72 -7.10
N LEU A 225 -12.12 -16.12 -6.04
CA LEU A 225 -12.19 -15.48 -4.73
C LEU A 225 -10.91 -14.70 -4.51
N ALA A 226 -11.04 -13.40 -4.30
CA ALA A 226 -9.95 -12.53 -3.88
C ALA A 226 -10.13 -12.17 -2.40
N ARG A 227 -9.22 -12.61 -1.53
CA ARG A 227 -9.21 -12.24 -0.11
C ARG A 227 -8.17 -11.17 0.13
N VAL A 228 -8.62 -10.00 0.54
CA VAL A 228 -7.79 -8.83 0.78
C VAL A 228 -7.55 -8.71 2.29
N ARG A 229 -6.30 -8.78 2.72
CA ARG A 229 -5.90 -8.54 4.10
C ARG A 229 -5.02 -7.30 4.18
N ARG A 230 -5.32 -6.44 5.15
CA ARG A 230 -4.41 -5.39 5.62
C ARG A 230 -4.15 -5.58 7.11
N PRO A 231 -2.96 -5.22 7.64
CA PRO A 231 -2.66 -5.41 9.06
C PRO A 231 -3.62 -4.70 10.01
N ASP A 232 -4.19 -3.57 9.58
CA ASP A 232 -5.06 -2.68 10.36
C ASP A 232 -6.57 -2.94 10.15
N ARG A 233 -6.96 -3.91 9.31
CA ARG A 233 -8.36 -4.14 8.92
C ARG A 233 -8.76 -5.61 8.93
N VAL A 234 -10.06 -5.84 9.07
CA VAL A 234 -10.66 -7.17 8.89
C VAL A 234 -10.45 -7.61 7.44
N GLU A 235 -10.15 -8.89 7.25
CA GLU A 235 -10.03 -9.50 5.94
C GLU A 235 -11.36 -9.41 5.17
N VAL A 236 -11.30 -8.99 3.92
CA VAL A 236 -12.47 -8.85 3.05
C VAL A 236 -12.37 -9.88 1.93
N GLU A 237 -13.40 -10.71 1.77
CA GLU A 237 -13.52 -11.63 0.64
C GLU A 237 -14.36 -11.01 -0.47
N VAL A 238 -13.87 -11.10 -1.70
CA VAL A 238 -14.53 -10.57 -2.90
C VAL A 238 -14.70 -11.69 -3.91
N ALA A 239 -15.96 -12.00 -4.24
CA ALA A 239 -16.29 -12.93 -5.32
C ALA A 239 -16.28 -12.23 -6.68
N LEU A 240 -15.49 -12.79 -7.61
CA LEU A 240 -15.23 -12.28 -8.94
C LEU A 240 -15.74 -13.32 -9.97
N PRO A 241 -16.98 -13.19 -10.47
CA PRO A 241 -17.52 -14.13 -11.45
C PRO A 241 -16.72 -14.02 -12.75
N LEU A 242 -16.29 -15.16 -13.31
CA LEU A 242 -15.62 -15.17 -14.61
C LEU A 242 -16.61 -14.79 -15.72
N PRO A 243 -16.19 -13.97 -16.70
CA PRO A 243 -17.01 -13.61 -17.85
C PRO A 243 -17.25 -14.78 -18.80
#